data_AF-A0A856MRS9-F1
#
_entry.id   AF-A0A856MRS9-F1
#
_cell.length_a   1.000
_cell.length_b   1.000
_cell.length_c   1.000
_cell.angle_alpha   90.00
_cell.angle_beta   90.00
_cell.angle_gamma   90.00
#
_symmetry.space_group_name_H-M   'P 1'
#
loop_
_entity.id
_entity.type
_entity.pdbx_description
1 polymer ?
#
loop_
_entity_poly.entity_id
_entity_poly.type
_entity_poly.pdbx_seq_one_letter_code
_entity_poly.pdbx_strand_id
1 'polypeptide(L)' 'MMTLQEIINSINSLSTEERDYLFEFLRKKKEESRGDHFWEGLQKFRKVIQSEGIIFTDQDFADLRDKSVGREIDL' A
#
# COMPACT_ATOMS: atom_id res chain seq x y z
N MET A 1 -0.02 14.38 27.82
CA MET A 1 0.46 13.50 26.73
C MET A 1 0.93 12.24 27.40
N MET A 2 0.34 11.09 27.11
CA MET A 2 0.78 9.83 27.72
C MET A 2 2.08 9.38 27.07
N THR A 3 3.02 8.89 27.87
CA THR A 3 4.27 8.29 27.40
C THR A 3 4.02 6.89 26.83
N LEU A 4 4.93 6.41 25.99
CA LEU A 4 4.84 5.06 25.45
C LEU A 4 4.82 3.99 26.56
N GLN A 5 5.58 4.21 27.64
CA GLN A 5 5.64 3.29 28.77
C GLN A 5 4.30 3.19 29.51
N GLU A 6 3.59 4.31 29.68
CA GLU A 6 2.26 4.34 30.31
C GLU A 6 1.20 3.63 29.46
N ILE A 7 1.32 3.71 28.13
CA ILE A 7 0.45 2.97 27.19
C ILE A 7 0.72 1.47 27.29
N ILE A 8 1.98 1.04 27.31
CA ILE A 8 2.35 -0.37 27.44
C ILE A 8 1.82 -0.96 28.75
N ASN A 9 1.95 -0.21 29.85
CA ASN A 9 1.45 -0.65 31.15
C ASN A 9 -0.08 -0.79 31.15
N SER A 10 -0.79 0.14 30.50
CA SER A 10 -2.25 0.06 30.34
C SER A 10 -2.67 -1.16 29.52
N ILE A 11 -1.97 -1.47 28.43
CA ILE A 11 -2.24 -2.66 27.59
C ILE A 11 -2.02 -3.95 28.39
N ASN A 12 -0.97 -4.01 29.22
CA ASN A 12 -0.70 -5.19 30.04
C ASN A 12 -1.74 -5.44 31.15
N SER A 13 -2.53 -4.42 31.50
CA SER A 13 -3.61 -4.54 32.49
C SER A 13 -4.93 -5.06 31.91
N LEU A 14 -5.04 -5.14 30.58
CA LEU A 14 -6.22 -5.65 29.87
C LEU A 14 -6.32 -7.18 30.00
N SER A 15 -7.54 -7.70 29.85
CA SER A 15 -7.77 -9.14 29.74
C SER A 15 -7.08 -9.72 28.49
N THR A 16 -6.99 -11.04 28.40
CA THR A 16 -6.45 -11.68 27.19
C THR A 16 -7.33 -11.40 25.97
N GLU A 17 -8.65 -11.48 26.12
CA GLU A 17 -9.62 -11.21 25.05
C GLU A 17 -9.55 -9.76 24.56
N GLU A 18 -9.41 -8.80 25.48
CA GLU A 18 -9.27 -7.38 25.14
C GLU A 18 -7.96 -7.08 24.41
N ARG A 19 -6.86 -7.75 24.80
CA ARG A 19 -5.57 -7.64 24.10
C ARG A 19 -5.63 -8.23 22.71
N ASP A 20 -6.25 -9.40 22.55
CA ASP A 20 -6.43 -10.05 21.25
C ASP A 20 -7.24 -9.17 20.30
N TYR A 21 -8.34 -8.58 20.81
CA TYR A 21 -9.13 -7.61 20.04
C TYR A 21 -8.31 -6.37 19.65
N LEU A 22 -7.56 -5.80 20.59
CA LEU A 22 -6.71 -4.63 20.34
C LEU A 22 -5.67 -4.90 19.25
N PHE A 23 -5.02 -6.07 19.29
CA PHE A 23 -4.01 -6.42 18.29
C PHE A 23 -4.62 -6.61 16.90
N GLU A 24 -5.79 -7.26 16.80
CA GLU A 24 -6.51 -7.37 15.52
C GLU A 24 -6.96 -6.01 14.98
N PHE A 25 -7.45 -5.14 15.86
CA PHE A 25 -7.80 -3.77 15.49
C PHE A 25 -6.60 -2.99 14.94
N LEU A 26 -5.45 -3.04 15.63
CA LEU A 26 -4.21 -2.38 15.19
C LEU A 26 -3.67 -2.96 13.88
N ARG A 27 -3.75 -4.29 13.71
CA ARG A 27 -3.39 -4.96 12.45
C ARG A 27 -4.23 -4.43 11.29
N LYS A 28 -5.56 -4.39 11.45
CA LYS A 28 -6.48 -3.87 10.44
C LYS A 28 -6.18 -2.40 10.11
N LYS A 29 -5.94 -1.57 11.11
CA LYS A 29 -5.57 -0.15 10.91
C LYS A 29 -4.28 0.01 10.11
N LYS A 30 -3.29 -0.83 10.36
CA LYS A 30 -2.04 -0.84 9.59
C LYS A 30 -2.27 -1.31 8.15
N GLU A 31 -3.15 -2.27 7.93
CA GLU A 31 -3.51 -2.72 6.58
C GLU A 31 -4.25 -1.62 5.80
N GLU A 32 -5.20 -0.92 6.44
CA GLU A 32 -5.88 0.24 5.88
C GLU A 32 -4.87 1.32 5.47
N SER A 33 -3.89 1.64 6.33
CA SER A 33 -2.88 2.67 6.03
C SER A 33 -1.90 2.27 4.92
N ARG A 34 -1.73 0.97 4.62
CA ARG A 34 -0.91 0.53 3.48
C ARG A 34 -1.49 0.98 2.15
N GLY A 35 -2.82 1.04 2.03
CA GLY A 35 -3.49 1.57 0.85
C GLY A 35 -3.16 3.05 0.62
N ASP A 36 -3.16 3.83 1.70
CA ASP A 36 -2.84 5.26 1.65
C ASP A 36 -1.38 5.49 1.24
N HIS A 37 -0.42 4.76 1.84
CA HIS A 37 0.99 4.86 1.47
C HIS A 37 1.27 4.42 0.02
N PHE A 38 0.53 3.42 -0.48
CA PHE A 38 0.61 3.03 -1.88
C PHE A 38 0.15 4.18 -2.79
N TRP A 39 -0.98 4.83 -2.48
CA TRP A 39 -1.48 5.97 -3.24
C TRP A 39 -0.54 7.17 -3.23
N GLU A 40 0.03 7.49 -2.06
CA GLU A 40 1.06 8.52 -1.94
C GLU A 40 2.28 8.22 -2.81
N GLY A 41 2.73 6.96 -2.82
CA GLY A 41 3.82 6.49 -3.67
C GLY A 41 3.50 6.65 -5.16
N LEU A 42 2.30 6.24 -5.58
CA LEU A 42 1.86 6.36 -6.97
C LEU A 42 1.73 7.81 -7.43
N GLN A 43 1.27 8.72 -6.55
CA GLN A 43 1.24 10.15 -6.83
C GLN A 43 2.64 10.74 -6.99
N LYS A 44 3.61 10.33 -6.16
CA LYS A 44 5.02 10.75 -6.30
C LYS A 44 5.60 10.24 -7.62
N PHE A 45 5.40 8.98 -7.95
CA PHE A 45 5.83 8.41 -9.23
C PHE A 45 5.28 9.21 -10.42
N ARG A 46 3.97 9.48 -10.42
CA ARG A 46 3.33 10.28 -11.47
C ARG A 46 3.95 11.67 -11.61
N LYS A 47 4.27 12.35 -10.50
CA LYS A 47 4.92 13.68 -10.53
C LYS A 47 6.30 13.61 -11.19
N VAL A 48 7.09 12.58 -10.89
CA VAL A 48 8.44 12.39 -11.46
C VAL A 48 8.36 12.19 -12.97
N ILE A 49 7.50 11.26 -13.43
CA ILE A 49 7.26 11.03 -14.88
C ILE A 49 6.92 12.33 -15.61
N GLN A 50 6.04 13.15 -15.00
CA GLN A 50 5.65 14.43 -15.57
C GLN A 50 6.79 15.46 -15.58
N SER A 51 7.56 15.59 -14.49
CA SER A 51 8.65 16.57 -14.41
C SER A 51 9.81 16.23 -15.33
N GLU A 52 10.04 14.94 -15.58
CA GLU A 52 11.09 14.47 -16.47
C GLU A 52 10.63 14.38 -17.93
N GLY A 53 9.35 14.65 -18.22
CA GLY A 53 8.80 14.58 -19.57
C GLY A 53 8.79 13.16 -20.14
N ILE A 54 8.77 12.15 -19.28
CA ILE A 54 8.75 10.74 -19.70
C ILE A 54 7.38 10.44 -20.32
N ILE A 55 7.40 9.93 -21.55
CA ILE A 55 6.22 9.50 -22.30
C ILE A 55 6.30 7.99 -22.44
N PHE A 56 5.30 7.28 -21.93
CA PHE A 56 5.13 5.86 -22.21
C PHE A 56 4.31 5.68 -23.48
N THR A 57 4.81 4.83 -24.36
CA THR A 57 4.14 4.40 -25.59
C THR A 57 3.71 2.94 -25.44
N ASP A 58 2.86 2.47 -26.36
CA ASP A 58 2.45 1.08 -26.36
C ASP A 58 3.62 0.09 -26.50
N GLN A 59 4.70 0.51 -27.16
CA GLN A 59 5.89 -0.30 -27.38
C GLN A 59 6.64 -0.59 -26.07
N ASP A 60 6.59 0.33 -25.09
CA ASP A 60 7.28 0.17 -23.80
C ASP A 60 6.67 -0.94 -22.93
N PHE A 61 5.48 -1.43 -23.30
CA PHE A 61 4.79 -2.53 -22.61
C PHE A 61 4.65 -3.78 -23.49
N ALA A 62 5.33 -3.83 -24.64
CA ALA A 62 5.14 -4.90 -25.63
C ALA A 62 5.60 -6.29 -25.13
N ASP A 63 6.48 -6.35 -24.13
CA ASP A 63 6.99 -7.56 -23.48
C ASP A 63 6.11 -8.03 -22.31
N LEU A 64 5.33 -7.12 -21.71
CA LEU A 64 4.34 -7.44 -20.67
C LEU A 64 3.04 -8.01 -21.25
N ARG A 65 2.79 -7.83 -22.55
CA ARG A 65 1.58 -8.33 -23.22
C ARG A 65 1.72 -9.83 -23.51
N ASP A 66 0.67 -10.57 -23.19
CA ASP A 66 0.54 -11.98 -23.61
C ASP A 66 0.26 -12.05 -25.11
N LYS A 67 1.21 -12.61 -25.87
CA LYS A 67 1.14 -12.79 -27.33
C LYS A 67 0.70 -14.21 -27.72
N SER A 68 0.07 -14.95 -26.82
CA SER A 68 -0.52 -16.25 -27.18
C SER A 68 -1.63 -16.09 -28.21
N VAL A 69 -1.81 -17.14 -29.01
CA VAL A 69 -2.77 -17.17 -30.12
C VAL A 69 -4.17 -16.77 -29.62
N GLY A 70 -4.77 -15.78 -30.27
CA GLY A 70 -6.11 -15.27 -29.94
C GLY A 70 -6.15 -14.18 -28.85
N ARG A 71 -4.99 -13.74 -28.34
CA ARG A 71 -4.87 -12.59 -27.41
C ARG A 71 -4.11 -11.40 -28.01
N GLU A 72 -3.72 -11.51 -29.28
CA GLU A 72 -3.08 -10.44 -30.04
C GLU A 72 -4.07 -9.28 -30.24
N ILE A 73 -3.61 -8.05 -30.04
CA ILE A 73 -4.37 -6.81 -30.28
C ILE A 73 -3.64 -6.05 -31.37
N ASP A 74 -4.34 -5.76 -32.47
CA ASP A 74 -3.88 -4.81 -33.49
C ASP A 74 -4.04 -3.39 -32.94
N LEU A 75 -2.95 -2.63 -32.93
CA LEU A 75 -2.87 -1.26 -32.42
C LEU A 75 -2.99 -0.23 -33.55
#